data_AF-A0A915AJI5-F1
#
_entry.id   AF-A0A915AJI5-F1
#
_cell.length_a   1.000
_cell.length_b   1.000
_cell.length_c   1.000
_cell.angle_alpha   90.00
_cell.angle_beta   90.00
_cell.angle_gamma   90.00
#
_symmetry.space_group_name_H-M   'P 1'
#
loop_
_entity.id
_entity.type
_entity.pdbx_description
1 polymer ?
#
loop_
_entity_poly.entity_id
_entity_poly.type
_entity_poly.pdbx_seq_one_letter_code
_entity_poly.pdbx_strand_id
1 'polypeptide(L)'
;MMRHSMRMNRRVHGPPQKSAPPFEFHFLDSDGRKTSYYEPGKIYTVRLVGFVHYRGLLLQSRLTNENGFLLGSLKGGRFIETPAWSNYGIRLQECDLRALTADSVTHSDDSRKFITQLEWTSDKDVGAIQFMLTIAEEDEIYWERWRPRSGFIQPFSFRGKKITIINEVFTDEQAAMRLAASGTLRKEKLPRSALNTPYENK
;
A
#
# COMPACT_ATOMS: atom_id res chain seq x y z
N MET A 1 -3.71 2.88 -23.88
CA MET A 1 -2.89 2.83 -22.65
C MET A 1 -3.86 2.86 -21.46
N MET A 2 -4.28 1.69 -20.96
CA MET A 2 -5.19 1.63 -19.80
C MET A 2 -4.43 2.14 -18.58
N ARG A 3 -4.87 3.29 -18.05
CA ARG A 3 -4.28 3.88 -16.85
C ARG A 3 -4.59 2.96 -15.67
N HIS A 4 -3.55 2.61 -14.90
CA HIS A 4 -3.58 1.98 -13.56
C HIS A 4 -4.31 2.86 -12.54
N SER A 5 -5.56 3.16 -12.84
CA SER A 5 -6.39 4.05 -12.09
C SER A 5 -6.94 3.26 -10.92
N MET A 6 -6.41 3.51 -9.71
CA MET A 6 -7.11 3.23 -8.45
C MET A 6 -8.45 4.00 -8.34
N ARG A 7 -8.97 4.54 -9.44
CA ARG A 7 -10.14 5.38 -9.52
C ARG A 7 -11.17 4.76 -10.42
N MET A 8 -12.41 4.75 -9.95
CA MET A 8 -13.55 4.28 -10.72
C MET A 8 -14.02 5.39 -11.67
N ASN A 9 -14.79 5.00 -12.70
CA ASN A 9 -15.36 5.97 -13.61
C ASN A 9 -16.45 6.79 -12.90
N ARG A 10 -16.13 8.02 -12.52
CA ARG A 10 -17.05 8.90 -11.77
C ARG A 10 -18.34 9.25 -12.49
N ARG A 11 -18.38 9.11 -13.83
CA ARG A 11 -19.63 9.31 -14.59
C ARG A 11 -20.62 8.17 -14.37
N VAL A 12 -20.12 6.99 -14.03
CA VAL A 12 -20.91 5.78 -13.80
C VAL A 12 -21.18 5.59 -12.30
N HIS A 13 -20.16 5.75 -11.47
CA HIS A 13 -20.20 5.38 -10.05
C HIS A 13 -20.37 6.57 -9.09
N GLY A 14 -20.43 7.81 -9.60
CA GLY A 14 -20.42 9.01 -8.75
C GLY A 14 -19.05 9.31 -8.11
N PRO A 15 -18.95 10.26 -7.17
CA PRO A 15 -17.71 10.56 -6.46
C PRO A 15 -17.41 9.52 -5.35
N PRO A 16 -16.13 9.28 -5.02
CA PRO A 16 -15.77 8.36 -3.94
C PRO A 16 -16.17 8.91 -2.57
N GLN A 17 -16.44 8.01 -1.65
CA GLN A 17 -16.68 8.31 -0.25
C GLN A 17 -15.43 8.93 0.39
N LYS A 18 -15.65 9.95 1.23
CA LYS A 18 -14.59 10.64 2.01
C LYS A 18 -14.52 10.16 3.46
N SER A 19 -15.55 9.44 3.92
CA SER A 19 -15.59 8.84 5.26
C SER A 19 -14.56 7.72 5.38
N ALA A 20 -14.24 7.34 6.63
CA ALA A 20 -13.49 6.13 6.88
C ALA A 20 -14.31 4.92 6.39
N PRO A 21 -13.72 3.99 5.62
CA PRO A 21 -14.43 2.82 5.15
C PRO A 21 -14.73 1.83 6.29
N PRO A 22 -15.85 1.08 6.20
CA PRO A 22 -16.22 0.03 7.16
C PRO A 22 -15.45 -1.29 6.92
N PHE A 23 -14.12 -1.19 6.77
CA PHE A 23 -13.24 -2.33 6.53
C PHE A 23 -12.03 -2.29 7.47
N GLU A 24 -11.54 -3.46 7.87
CA GLU A 24 -10.27 -3.62 8.57
C GLU A 24 -9.22 -4.26 7.66
N PHE A 25 -8.03 -3.68 7.68
CA PHE A 25 -6.87 -4.25 7.01
C PHE A 25 -5.90 -4.80 8.04
N HIS A 26 -5.39 -6.01 7.84
CA HIS A 26 -4.41 -6.66 8.69
C HIS A 26 -3.23 -7.16 7.87
N PHE A 27 -2.03 -6.90 8.39
CA PHE A 27 -0.79 -7.52 7.93
C PHE A 27 -0.31 -8.47 9.03
N LEU A 28 -0.26 -9.76 8.70
CA LEU A 28 -0.06 -10.84 9.66
C LEU A 28 1.22 -11.61 9.34
N ASP A 29 1.98 -11.96 10.38
CA ASP A 29 3.11 -12.88 10.26
C ASP A 29 2.67 -14.34 10.07
N SER A 30 3.65 -15.25 10.01
CA SER A 30 3.42 -16.69 9.84
C SER A 30 2.65 -17.33 10.99
N ASP A 31 2.67 -16.72 12.19
CA ASP A 31 1.94 -17.19 13.37
C ASP A 31 0.51 -16.59 13.43
N GLY A 32 0.12 -15.82 12.40
CA GLY A 32 -1.17 -15.13 12.33
C GLY A 32 -1.26 -13.90 13.23
N ARG A 33 -0.14 -13.38 13.74
CA ARG A 33 -0.11 -12.20 14.61
C ARG A 33 0.06 -10.94 13.80
N LYS A 34 -0.63 -9.87 14.20
CA LYS A 34 -0.51 -8.55 13.56
C LYS A 34 0.91 -8.00 13.73
N THR A 35 1.51 -7.57 12.64
CA THR A 35 2.83 -6.93 12.63
C THR A 35 2.84 -5.71 11.71
N SER A 36 3.80 -4.81 11.95
CA SER A 36 4.11 -3.68 11.06
C SER A 36 5.51 -3.80 10.45
N TYR A 37 6.15 -4.96 10.64
CA TYR A 37 7.48 -5.24 10.14
C TYR A 37 7.51 -6.45 9.22
N TYR A 38 8.36 -6.39 8.20
CA TYR A 38 8.64 -7.51 7.33
C TYR A 38 10.14 -7.82 7.26
N GLU A 39 10.48 -9.07 6.95
CA GLU A 39 11.83 -9.53 6.67
C GLU A 39 11.91 -10.09 5.24
N PRO A 40 13.01 -9.85 4.51
CA PRO A 40 13.21 -10.43 3.20
C PRO A 40 13.10 -11.96 3.20
N GLY A 41 12.44 -12.52 2.21
CA GLY A 41 12.24 -13.97 2.04
C GLY A 41 11.14 -14.58 2.91
N LYS A 42 10.54 -13.84 3.86
CA LYS A 42 9.38 -14.31 4.62
C LYS A 42 8.07 -14.03 3.89
N ILE A 43 7.10 -14.91 4.08
CA ILE A 43 5.74 -14.77 3.53
C ILE A 43 4.84 -14.25 4.65
N TYR A 44 4.02 -13.25 4.31
CA TYR A 44 3.06 -12.61 5.20
C TYR A 44 1.65 -12.74 4.64
N THR A 45 0.68 -12.81 5.53
CA THR A 45 -0.73 -12.78 5.16
C THR A 45 -1.24 -11.35 5.17
N VAL A 46 -1.78 -10.90 4.05
CA VAL A 46 -2.58 -9.68 3.94
C VAL A 46 -4.05 -10.08 4.02
N ARG A 47 -4.79 -9.49 4.96
CA ARG A 47 -6.21 -9.77 5.16
C ARG A 47 -7.02 -8.49 5.18
N LEU A 48 -8.05 -8.44 4.35
CA LEU A 48 -9.11 -7.44 4.38
C LEU A 48 -10.37 -8.08 4.96
N VAL A 49 -10.97 -7.44 5.95
CA VAL A 49 -12.23 -7.87 6.58
C VAL A 49 -13.24 -6.73 6.45
N GLY A 50 -14.44 -7.03 5.97
CA GLY A 50 -15.52 -6.06 5.88
C GLY A 50 -16.64 -6.28 6.88
N PHE A 51 -17.08 -5.19 7.49
CA PHE A 51 -18.31 -5.16 8.29
C PHE A 51 -19.56 -5.06 7.40
N VAL A 52 -19.38 -4.62 6.17
CA VAL A 52 -20.31 -4.72 5.05
C VAL A 52 -19.64 -5.52 3.93
N HIS A 53 -20.41 -6.11 3.04
CA HIS A 53 -19.83 -6.82 1.90
C HIS A 53 -19.21 -5.84 0.91
N TYR A 54 -18.32 -6.35 0.06
CA TYR A 54 -17.81 -5.63 -1.09
C TYR A 54 -17.71 -6.56 -2.29
N ARG A 55 -17.77 -5.98 -3.49
CA ARG A 55 -17.64 -6.69 -4.77
C ARG A 55 -16.38 -6.27 -5.50
N GLY A 56 -16.19 -4.96 -5.61
CA GLY A 56 -15.01 -4.38 -6.23
C GLY A 56 -13.86 -4.29 -5.24
N LEU A 57 -12.71 -4.81 -5.65
CA LEU A 57 -11.45 -4.68 -4.93
C LEU A 57 -10.34 -4.37 -5.92
N LEU A 58 -9.46 -3.45 -5.53
CA LEU A 58 -8.14 -3.27 -6.11
C LEU A 58 -7.14 -2.97 -4.99
N LEU A 59 -6.14 -3.83 -4.82
CA LEU A 59 -5.13 -3.76 -3.76
C LEU A 59 -3.73 -3.66 -4.37
N GLN A 60 -2.91 -2.74 -3.86
CA GLN A 60 -1.55 -2.48 -4.31
C GLN A 60 -0.60 -2.35 -3.12
N SER A 61 0.67 -2.72 -3.32
CA SER A 61 1.76 -2.42 -2.39
C SER A 61 2.72 -1.42 -3.01
N ARG A 62 2.90 -0.27 -2.36
CA ARG A 62 3.67 0.87 -2.90
C ARG A 62 4.81 1.27 -1.99
N LEU A 63 5.97 1.57 -2.56
CA LEU A 63 7.09 2.09 -1.78
C LEU A 63 6.79 3.47 -1.22
N THR A 64 7.33 3.72 -0.04
CA THR A 64 7.25 4.98 0.66
C THR A 64 8.62 5.36 1.20
N ASN A 65 8.80 6.63 1.53
CA ASN A 65 9.89 7.00 2.43
C ASN A 65 9.57 6.56 3.87
N GLU A 66 10.54 6.68 4.77
CA GLU A 66 10.41 6.23 6.17
C GLU A 66 9.26 6.91 6.92
N ASN A 67 8.89 8.12 6.48
CA ASN A 67 7.85 8.95 7.08
C ASN A 67 6.43 8.66 6.51
N GLY A 68 6.31 7.77 5.51
CA GLY A 68 5.04 7.32 4.94
C GLY A 68 4.59 8.00 3.64
N PHE A 69 5.40 8.87 3.04
CA PHE A 69 5.09 9.47 1.74
C PHE A 69 5.37 8.50 0.59
N LEU A 70 4.40 8.32 -0.30
CA LEU A 70 4.52 7.46 -1.48
C LEU A 70 5.65 7.94 -2.41
N LEU A 71 6.52 7.01 -2.79
CA LEU A 71 7.57 7.22 -3.79
C LEU A 71 7.01 6.93 -5.19
N GLY A 72 6.01 7.72 -5.59
CA GLY A 72 5.34 7.58 -6.89
C GLY A 72 4.58 6.26 -7.02
N SER A 73 4.77 5.56 -8.14
CA SER A 73 4.14 4.28 -8.47
C SER A 73 5.04 3.06 -8.24
N LEU A 74 6.12 3.22 -7.47
CA LEU A 74 7.09 2.14 -7.26
C LEU A 74 6.46 0.99 -6.45
N LYS A 75 6.68 -0.24 -6.91
CA LYS A 75 6.10 -1.48 -6.34
C LYS A 75 6.85 -1.88 -5.07
N GLY A 76 6.10 -2.26 -4.04
CA GLY A 76 6.64 -2.78 -2.78
C GLY A 76 6.45 -4.29 -2.67
N GLY A 77 7.52 -5.08 -2.88
CA GLY A 77 7.43 -6.54 -2.89
C GLY A 77 6.48 -7.09 -3.96
N ARG A 78 5.95 -8.29 -3.72
CA ARG A 78 5.05 -9.00 -4.64
C ARG A 78 3.99 -9.81 -3.90
N PHE A 79 2.83 -9.95 -4.53
CA PHE A 79 1.78 -10.87 -4.11
C PHE A 79 2.09 -12.29 -4.60
N ILE A 80 1.64 -13.29 -3.85
CA ILE A 80 1.80 -14.70 -4.18
C ILE A 80 0.42 -15.26 -4.49
N GLU A 81 0.22 -15.68 -5.73
CA GLU A 81 -0.98 -16.37 -6.16
C GLU A 81 -1.00 -17.80 -5.61
N THR A 82 -2.10 -18.16 -4.95
CA THR A 82 -2.30 -19.49 -4.37
C THR A 82 -3.65 -20.06 -4.79
N PRO A 83 -3.87 -21.39 -4.76
CA PRO A 83 -5.17 -21.98 -5.10
C PRO A 83 -6.35 -21.44 -4.28
N ALA A 84 -6.09 -20.90 -3.08
CA ALA A 84 -7.13 -20.31 -2.23
C ALA A 84 -7.71 -19.00 -2.79
N TRP A 85 -7.06 -18.36 -3.76
CA TRP A 85 -7.53 -17.10 -4.36
C TRP A 85 -8.91 -17.23 -5.01
N SER A 86 -9.22 -18.40 -5.59
CA SER A 86 -10.54 -18.71 -6.14
C SER A 86 -11.63 -18.66 -5.08
N ASN A 87 -11.35 -19.14 -3.86
CA ASN A 87 -12.30 -19.11 -2.74
C ASN A 87 -12.57 -17.68 -2.25
N TYR A 88 -11.60 -16.78 -2.40
CA TYR A 88 -11.74 -15.36 -2.05
C TYR A 88 -12.21 -14.50 -3.23
N GLY A 89 -12.43 -15.10 -4.41
CA GLY A 89 -12.82 -14.42 -5.64
C GLY A 89 -11.84 -13.31 -6.05
N ILE A 90 -10.53 -13.57 -5.95
CA ILE A 90 -9.48 -12.62 -6.33
C ILE A 90 -8.54 -13.18 -7.40
N ARG A 91 -7.88 -12.27 -8.12
CA ARG A 91 -6.87 -12.57 -9.15
C ARG A 91 -5.87 -11.43 -9.28
N LEU A 92 -4.76 -11.69 -9.96
CA LEU A 92 -3.83 -10.63 -10.33
C LEU A 92 -4.48 -9.71 -11.37
N GLN A 93 -4.23 -8.42 -11.25
CA GLN A 93 -4.74 -7.45 -12.21
C GLN A 93 -3.90 -7.50 -13.49
N GLU A 94 -4.49 -8.07 -14.54
CA GLU A 94 -3.93 -8.06 -15.88
C GLU A 94 -4.26 -6.74 -16.58
N CYS A 95 -3.30 -5.81 -16.62
CA CYS A 95 -3.47 -4.51 -17.29
C CYS A 95 -2.93 -4.49 -18.73
N ASP A 96 -1.97 -5.38 -19.03
CA ASP A 96 -1.41 -5.58 -20.35
C ASP A 96 -0.99 -7.05 -20.45
N LEU A 97 -1.52 -7.77 -21.43
CA LEU A 97 -1.20 -9.18 -21.71
C LEU A 97 0.29 -9.39 -22.01
N ARG A 98 1.02 -8.31 -22.35
CA ARG A 98 2.47 -8.34 -22.62
C ARG A 98 3.31 -8.02 -21.39
N ALA A 99 2.72 -7.50 -20.31
CA ALA A 99 3.44 -7.10 -19.12
C ALA A 99 3.38 -8.21 -18.05
N LEU A 100 4.50 -8.92 -17.89
CA LEU A 100 4.70 -10.00 -16.91
C LEU A 100 4.72 -9.55 -15.44
N THR A 101 4.32 -8.32 -15.13
CA THR A 101 4.52 -7.73 -13.80
C THR A 101 3.23 -7.16 -13.22
N ALA A 102 2.19 -7.98 -13.14
CA ALA A 102 1.02 -7.65 -12.35
C ALA A 102 1.46 -7.30 -10.91
N ASP A 103 1.05 -6.13 -10.44
CA ASP A 103 1.51 -5.53 -9.17
C ASP A 103 0.34 -5.17 -8.26
N SER A 104 -0.84 -5.62 -8.67
CA SER A 104 -2.11 -5.27 -8.07
C SER A 104 -2.98 -6.52 -8.06
N VAL A 105 -3.79 -6.67 -7.01
CA VAL A 105 -4.78 -7.75 -6.89
C VAL A 105 -6.16 -7.14 -7.06
N THR A 106 -7.02 -7.79 -7.84
CA THR A 106 -8.39 -7.38 -8.09
C THR A 106 -9.35 -8.54 -7.85
N HIS A 107 -10.64 -8.24 -7.73
CA HIS A 107 -11.70 -9.24 -7.79
C HIS A 107 -11.67 -10.04 -9.12
N SER A 108 -11.93 -11.34 -9.06
CA SER A 108 -12.06 -12.23 -10.22
C SER A 108 -13.50 -12.36 -10.70
N ASP A 109 -14.46 -12.11 -9.82
CA ASP A 109 -15.90 -12.22 -10.07
C ASP A 109 -16.66 -11.12 -9.31
N ASP A 110 -17.95 -11.03 -9.57
CA ASP A 110 -18.86 -10.07 -8.93
C ASP A 110 -19.43 -10.59 -7.58
N SER A 111 -18.92 -11.70 -7.03
CA SER A 111 -19.47 -12.24 -5.78
C SER A 111 -19.32 -11.27 -4.61
N ARG A 112 -20.28 -11.29 -3.69
CA ARG A 112 -20.20 -10.54 -2.43
C ARG A 112 -19.15 -11.15 -1.51
N LYS A 113 -18.22 -10.33 -1.04
CA LYS A 113 -17.10 -10.73 -0.19
C LYS A 113 -17.17 -9.99 1.14
N PHE A 114 -16.94 -10.71 2.24
CA PHE A 114 -16.71 -10.13 3.56
C PHE A 114 -15.26 -10.27 4.01
N ILE A 115 -14.50 -11.15 3.36
CA ILE A 115 -13.11 -11.40 3.66
C ILE A 115 -12.34 -11.65 2.36
N THR A 116 -11.16 -11.05 2.28
CA THR A 116 -10.16 -11.36 1.27
C THR A 116 -8.85 -11.60 1.97
N GLN A 117 -8.22 -12.73 1.67
CA GLN A 117 -6.91 -13.06 2.21
C GLN A 117 -5.97 -13.46 1.07
N LEU A 118 -4.73 -12.96 1.15
CA LEU A 118 -3.69 -13.28 0.19
C LEU A 118 -2.31 -13.23 0.84
N GLU A 119 -1.33 -13.73 0.11
CA GLU A 119 0.06 -13.78 0.56
C GLU A 119 0.91 -12.71 -0.12
N TRP A 120 1.86 -12.16 0.63
CA TRP A 120 2.80 -11.13 0.17
C TRP A 120 4.22 -11.45 0.65
N THR A 121 5.21 -11.12 -0.17
CA THR A 121 6.63 -11.27 0.17
C THR A 121 7.52 -10.24 -0.54
N SER A 122 8.78 -10.14 -0.11
CA SER A 122 9.83 -9.40 -0.79
C SER A 122 11.13 -10.18 -0.68
N ASP A 123 11.84 -10.40 -1.78
CA ASP A 123 13.08 -11.18 -1.77
C ASP A 123 14.28 -10.38 -1.20
N LYS A 124 14.13 -9.06 -1.07
CA LYS A 124 15.13 -8.15 -0.52
C LYS A 124 14.51 -7.07 0.37
N ASP A 125 15.33 -6.36 1.13
CA ASP A 125 14.90 -5.12 1.78
C ASP A 125 14.64 -4.07 0.69
N VAL A 126 13.42 -3.53 0.66
CA VAL A 126 12.94 -2.57 -0.34
C VAL A 126 12.51 -1.26 0.33
N GLY A 127 12.71 -1.13 1.64
CA GLY A 127 12.27 0.03 2.43
C GLY A 127 10.80 -0.04 2.87
N ALA A 128 10.31 1.08 3.38
CA ALA A 128 8.95 1.17 3.89
C ALA A 128 7.91 1.06 2.77
N ILE A 129 6.81 0.38 3.05
CA ILE A 129 5.73 0.09 2.10
C ILE A 129 4.40 0.54 2.68
N GLN A 130 3.53 1.07 1.82
CA GLN A 130 2.12 1.29 2.10
C GLN A 130 1.25 0.39 1.20
N PHE A 131 0.37 -0.39 1.82
CA PHE A 131 -0.74 -1.02 1.11
C PHE A 131 -1.84 0.00 0.82
N MET A 132 -2.31 0.01 -0.43
CA MET A 132 -3.33 0.93 -0.92
C MET A 132 -4.49 0.14 -1.50
N LEU A 133 -5.71 0.53 -1.14
CA LEU A 133 -6.92 -0.17 -1.53
C LEU A 133 -7.91 0.79 -2.20
N THR A 134 -8.59 0.29 -3.23
CA THR A 134 -9.85 0.84 -3.72
C THR A 134 -10.88 -0.25 -3.57
N ILE A 135 -11.97 0.04 -2.85
CA ILE A 135 -12.99 -0.94 -2.47
C ILE A 135 -14.35 -0.37 -2.86
N ALA A 136 -15.17 -1.18 -3.53
CA ALA A 136 -16.54 -0.87 -3.87
C ALA A 136 -17.47 -1.87 -3.19
N GLU A 137 -18.35 -1.37 -2.32
CA GLU A 137 -19.38 -2.15 -1.62
C GLU A 137 -20.35 -2.75 -2.66
N GLU A 138 -20.90 -1.87 -3.49
CA GLU A 138 -21.74 -2.13 -4.65
C GLU A 138 -21.35 -1.11 -5.75
N ASP A 139 -22.18 -0.87 -6.76
CA ASP A 139 -21.83 0.00 -7.89
C ASP A 139 -21.60 1.48 -7.54
N GLU A 140 -22.26 2.02 -6.53
CA GLU A 140 -22.23 3.47 -6.26
C GLU A 140 -21.47 3.87 -4.98
N ILE A 141 -21.21 2.91 -4.09
CA ILE A 141 -20.58 3.17 -2.79
C ILE A 141 -19.17 2.60 -2.82
N TYR A 142 -18.17 3.49 -2.87
CA TYR A 142 -16.78 3.08 -2.99
C TYR A 142 -15.80 4.08 -2.36
N TRP A 143 -14.63 3.58 -1.97
CA TRP A 143 -13.51 4.34 -1.44
C TRP A 143 -12.30 4.17 -2.36
N GLU A 144 -11.66 5.27 -2.75
CA GLU A 144 -10.45 5.24 -3.59
C GLU A 144 -9.20 5.46 -2.76
N ARG A 145 -8.12 4.74 -3.09
CA ARG A 145 -6.77 4.99 -2.53
C ARG A 145 -6.75 5.03 -0.99
N TRP A 146 -7.60 4.24 -0.35
CA TRP A 146 -7.58 4.08 1.09
C TRP A 146 -6.23 3.51 1.53
N ARG A 147 -5.64 4.16 2.54
CA ARG A 147 -4.32 3.84 3.09
C ARG A 147 -4.48 3.48 4.57
N PRO A 148 -4.87 2.24 4.90
CA PRO A 148 -4.99 1.83 6.28
C PRO A 148 -3.64 1.99 7.00
N ARG A 149 -3.66 2.48 8.23
CA ARG A 149 -2.42 2.61 9.03
C ARG A 149 -1.74 1.26 9.27
N SER A 150 -2.52 0.20 9.46
CA SER A 150 -2.02 -1.18 9.55
C SER A 150 -1.43 -1.72 8.23
N GLY A 151 -1.66 -1.02 7.12
CA GLY A 151 -1.03 -1.29 5.83
C GLY A 151 0.30 -0.56 5.63
N PHE A 152 0.76 0.23 6.59
CA PHE A 152 2.11 0.78 6.59
C PHE A 152 3.06 -0.23 7.25
N ILE A 153 3.96 -0.81 6.47
CA ILE A 153 4.93 -1.79 6.94
C ILE A 153 6.36 -1.31 6.68
N GLN A 154 7.28 -1.73 7.53
CA GLN A 154 8.69 -1.34 7.46
C GLN A 154 9.58 -2.58 7.47
N PRO A 155 10.80 -2.51 6.93
CA PRO A 155 11.73 -3.61 7.09
C PRO A 155 12.09 -3.78 8.56
N PHE A 156 12.31 -5.01 9.00
CA PHE A 156 12.67 -5.31 10.38
C PHE A 156 13.97 -4.60 10.82
N SER A 157 14.85 -4.27 9.88
CA SER A 157 16.05 -3.46 10.08
C SER A 157 15.75 -2.05 10.66
N PHE A 158 14.50 -1.60 10.60
CA PHE A 158 14.05 -0.32 11.17
C PHE A 158 13.47 -0.46 12.58
N ARG A 159 13.29 -1.70 13.07
CA ARG A 159 12.75 -1.93 14.41
C ARG A 159 13.66 -1.30 15.46
N GLY A 160 13.08 -0.47 16.33
CA GLY A 160 13.80 0.26 17.37
C GLY A 160 14.46 1.57 16.89
N LYS A 161 14.44 1.89 15.59
CA LYS A 161 14.82 3.22 15.11
C LYS A 161 13.72 4.23 15.42
N LYS A 162 14.09 5.43 15.85
CA LYS A 162 13.15 6.53 16.05
C LYS A 162 12.82 7.16 14.70
N ILE A 163 11.72 6.72 14.09
CA ILE A 163 11.22 7.23 12.81
C ILE A 163 9.90 7.98 13.07
N THR A 164 9.84 9.23 12.63
CA THR A 164 8.64 10.06 12.78
C THR A 164 7.68 9.79 11.62
N ILE A 165 6.68 8.95 11.86
CA ILE A 165 5.64 8.67 10.88
C ILE A 165 4.61 9.82 10.87
N ILE A 166 4.37 10.40 9.69
CA ILE A 166 3.40 11.50 9.51
C ILE A 166 2.00 10.89 9.40
N ASN A 167 1.15 11.06 10.42
CA ASN A 167 -0.17 10.42 10.47
C ASN A 167 -1.11 10.89 9.36
N GLU A 168 -0.96 12.14 8.93
CA GLU A 168 -1.76 12.78 7.91
C GLU A 168 -1.66 12.06 6.56
N VAL A 169 -0.55 11.33 6.28
CA VAL A 169 -0.43 10.57 5.04
C VAL A 169 -1.46 9.43 4.93
N PHE A 170 -2.07 9.00 6.04
CA PHE A 170 -3.08 7.94 6.08
C PHE A 170 -4.52 8.49 6.18
N THR A 171 -4.69 9.71 6.66
CA THR A 171 -6.01 10.28 6.99
C THR A 171 -6.40 11.49 6.12
N ASP A 172 -5.45 12.32 5.71
CA ASP A 172 -5.69 13.54 4.92
C ASP A 172 -4.53 13.80 3.93
N GLU A 173 -4.72 13.39 2.68
CA GLU A 173 -3.74 13.57 1.60
C GLU A 173 -3.43 15.05 1.34
N GLN A 174 -4.39 15.96 1.55
CA GLN A 174 -4.15 17.39 1.33
C GLN A 174 -3.30 17.99 2.44
N ALA A 175 -3.59 17.66 3.70
CA ALA A 175 -2.75 18.06 4.83
C ALA A 175 -1.33 17.50 4.68
N ALA A 176 -1.19 16.23 4.31
CA ALA A 176 0.10 15.61 4.03
C ALA A 176 0.88 16.35 2.92
N MET A 177 0.22 16.73 1.81
CA MET A 177 0.88 17.51 0.75
C MET A 177 1.34 18.89 1.22
N ARG A 178 0.57 19.58 2.07
CA ARG A 178 0.99 20.85 2.67
C ARG A 178 2.22 20.66 3.57
N LEU A 179 2.25 19.60 4.37
CA LEU A 179 3.41 19.26 5.20
C LEU A 179 4.66 19.00 4.35
N ALA A 180 4.53 18.23 3.27
CA ALA A 180 5.62 17.98 2.33
C ALA A 180 6.14 19.28 1.67
N ALA A 181 5.22 20.16 1.25
CA ALA A 181 5.56 21.44 0.62
C ALA A 181 6.19 22.45 1.59
N SER A 182 5.77 22.43 2.87
CA SER A 182 6.28 23.36 3.90
C SER A 182 7.75 23.14 4.27
N GLY A 183 8.39 22.06 3.80
CA GLY A 183 9.79 21.79 4.07
C GLY A 183 10.11 21.51 5.54
N THR A 184 9.11 21.37 6.40
CA THR A 184 9.28 21.10 7.85
C THR A 184 10.08 19.81 8.09
N LEU A 185 10.03 18.86 7.14
CA LEU A 185 10.83 17.62 7.13
C LEU A 185 12.28 17.78 6.62
N ARG A 186 12.64 18.88 5.95
CA ARG A 186 14.02 19.14 5.48
C ARG A 186 14.96 19.61 6.61
N LYS A 187 14.44 19.92 7.80
CA LYS A 187 15.22 20.48 8.92
C LYS A 187 15.82 19.41 9.86
N GLU A 188 15.49 18.13 9.71
CA GLU A 188 16.19 17.05 10.41
C GLU A 188 17.47 16.66 9.65
N LYS A 189 18.51 17.47 9.90
CA LYS A 189 19.96 17.20 9.77
C LYS A 189 20.40 16.03 8.86
N LEU A 190 20.90 16.36 7.66
CA LEU A 190 22.11 15.69 7.16
C LEU A 190 23.27 15.99 8.14
N PRO A 191 24.01 14.97 8.63
CA PRO A 191 25.21 15.24 9.42
C PRO A 191 26.23 16.00 8.55
N ARG A 192 26.69 17.15 9.07
CA ARG A 192 27.69 18.03 8.44
C ARG A 192 29.10 17.44 8.31
N SER A 193 29.28 16.13 8.51
CA SER A 193 30.61 15.48 8.46
C SER A 193 31.03 15.02 7.06
N ALA A 194 30.22 15.23 6.02
CA ALA A 194 30.56 14.83 4.63
C ALA A 194 30.96 15.99 3.71
N LEU A 195 31.10 17.22 4.23
CA LEU A 195 31.52 18.40 3.47
C LEU A 195 32.84 18.92 4.04
N ASN A 196 33.93 18.19 3.79
CA ASN A 196 35.29 18.71 3.75
C ASN A 196 36.25 17.60 3.29
N THR A 197 36.28 17.35 2.00
CA THR A 197 37.49 16.87 1.33
C THR A 197 37.77 17.81 0.16
N PRO A 198 38.89 18.55 0.16
CA PRO A 198 39.28 19.38 -0.97
C PRO A 198 39.77 18.47 -2.10
N TYR A 199 39.22 18.65 -3.29
CA TYR A 199 39.81 18.12 -4.52
C TYR A 199 41.12 18.88 -4.78
N GLU A 200 42.25 18.21 -4.58
CA GLU A 200 43.53 18.64 -5.15
C GLU A 200 43.58 18.23 -6.63
N ASN A 201 43.78 19.22 -7.48
CA ASN A 201 44.18 19.06 -8.87
C ASN A 201 45.59 18.46 -8.94
N LYS A 202 45.77 17.39 -9.72
CA LYS A 202 46.90 17.17 -10.63
C LYS A 202 46.61 16.02 -11.57
#